data_AF-A0A955WQL5-F1
#
_entry.id   AF-A0A955WQL5-F1
#
_cell.length_a   1.000
_cell.length_b   1.000
_cell.length_c   1.000
_cell.angle_alpha   90.00
_cell.angle_beta   90.00
_cell.angle_gamma   90.00
#
_symmetry.space_group_name_H-M   'P 1'
#
loop_
_entity.id
_entity.type
_entity.pdbx_description
1 polymer ?
#
loop_
_entity_poly.entity_id
_entity_poly.type
_entity_poly.pdbx_seq_one_letter_code
_entity_poly.pdbx_strand_id
1 'polypeptide(L)'
;MREVAIIAAARTPVGRLGGALAAVRPDDLAAHALRAAVARAGLEGDAIDEVYLGCANQAGEDNRNVARMALLLAGLPQAVPGITVNRLCASGLSAVNIAARAIQVGDTEVALAGGVESMSRAPWVMPKASAAFPVGNVTVYDSSLGWRFPNPAMEKLFPLEAMGETAENL
;
A
#
# COMPACT_ATOMS: atom_id res chain seq x y z
N MET A 1 -8.81 2.81 -28.02
CA MET A 1 -7.99 2.60 -26.81
C MET A 1 -7.12 1.38 -27.06
N ARG A 2 -5.88 1.38 -26.57
CA ARG A 2 -5.00 0.21 -26.70
C ARG A 2 -5.56 -0.96 -25.89
N GLU A 3 -5.36 -2.18 -26.37
CA GLU A 3 -5.65 -3.38 -25.57
C GLU A 3 -4.60 -3.56 -24.48
N VAL A 4 -5.00 -4.06 -23.32
CA VAL A 4 -4.12 -4.27 -22.17
C VAL A 4 -4.16 -5.73 -21.77
N ALA A 5 -2.99 -6.33 -21.55
CA ALA A 5 -2.86 -7.72 -21.13
C ALA A 5 -2.01 -7.83 -19.85
N ILE A 6 -2.37 -8.79 -19.00
CA ILE A 6 -1.54 -9.21 -17.85
C ILE A 6 -0.65 -10.36 -18.34
N ILE A 7 0.65 -10.12 -18.46
CA ILE A 7 1.61 -11.10 -18.99
C ILE A 7 2.26 -11.98 -17.92
N ALA A 8 2.28 -11.52 -16.66
CA ALA A 8 2.81 -12.26 -15.53
C ALA A 8 2.17 -11.77 -14.21
N ALA A 9 2.17 -12.65 -13.19
CA ALA A 9 1.74 -12.30 -11.85
C ALA A 9 2.52 -13.11 -10.81
N ALA A 10 2.81 -12.50 -9.66
CA ALA A 10 3.44 -13.14 -8.51
C ALA A 10 2.83 -12.60 -7.21
N ARG A 11 2.90 -13.40 -6.15
CA ARG A 11 2.51 -12.99 -4.79
C ARG A 11 3.33 -13.74 -3.75
N THR A 12 3.49 -13.13 -2.59
CA THR A 12 3.97 -13.82 -1.38
C THR A 12 2.87 -14.73 -0.79
N PRO A 13 3.20 -15.69 0.09
CA PRO A 13 2.22 -16.28 0.99
C PRO A 13 1.55 -15.21 1.87
N VAL A 14 0.33 -15.47 2.35
CA VAL A 14 -0.33 -14.57 3.30
C VAL A 14 0.01 -15.04 4.72
N GLY A 15 0.73 -14.20 5.47
CA GLY A 15 1.08 -14.48 6.87
C GLY A 15 -0.04 -14.12 7.84
N ARG A 16 -0.16 -14.87 8.95
CA ARG A 16 -1.00 -14.47 10.09
C ARG A 16 -0.41 -13.23 10.78
N LEU A 17 -1.26 -12.46 11.47
CA LEU A 17 -0.80 -11.36 12.34
C LEU A 17 0.18 -11.91 13.39
N GLY A 18 1.37 -11.30 13.49
CA GLY A 18 2.45 -11.79 14.37
C GLY A 18 3.05 -13.13 13.95
N GLY A 19 2.75 -13.61 12.73
CA GLY A 19 3.15 -14.93 12.23
C GLY A 19 4.41 -14.92 11.37
N ALA A 20 4.45 -15.83 10.39
CA ALA A 20 5.64 -16.17 9.59
C ALA A 20 6.30 -14.98 8.84
N LEU A 21 5.55 -13.92 8.53
CA LEU A 21 6.06 -12.74 7.84
C LEU A 21 6.16 -11.50 8.73
N ALA A 22 5.88 -11.60 10.04
CA ALA A 22 5.87 -10.43 10.93
C ALA A 22 7.24 -9.77 11.12
N ALA A 23 8.32 -10.52 10.89
CA ALA A 23 9.69 -10.00 10.91
C ALA A 23 10.10 -9.32 9.60
N VAL A 24 9.32 -9.46 8.51
CA VAL A 24 9.63 -8.89 7.20
C VAL A 24 9.02 -7.51 7.09
N ARG A 25 9.83 -6.51 6.73
CA ARG A 25 9.35 -5.16 6.50
C ARG A 25 8.44 -5.09 5.26
N PRO A 26 7.42 -4.22 5.22
CA PRO A 26 6.53 -4.08 4.06
C PRO A 26 7.26 -3.63 2.79
N ASP A 27 8.24 -2.74 2.87
CA ASP A 27 9.04 -2.31 1.72
C ASP A 27 9.86 -3.48 1.12
N ASP A 28 10.46 -4.33 1.96
CA ASP A 28 11.14 -5.57 1.54
C ASP A 28 10.17 -6.62 0.98
N LEU A 29 8.99 -6.77 1.59
CA LEU A 29 7.96 -7.70 1.16
C LEU A 29 7.44 -7.34 -0.24
N ALA A 30 7.21 -6.05 -0.48
CA ALA A 30 6.86 -5.51 -1.79
C ALA A 30 7.98 -5.75 -2.80
N ALA A 31 9.23 -5.43 -2.44
CA ALA A 31 10.39 -5.63 -3.31
C ALA A 31 10.56 -7.10 -3.75
N HIS A 32 10.31 -8.04 -2.85
CA HIS A 32 10.32 -9.47 -3.16
C HIS A 32 9.27 -9.84 -4.22
N ALA A 33 8.04 -9.35 -4.07
CA ALA A 33 6.97 -9.61 -5.04
C ALA A 33 7.27 -8.97 -6.41
N LEU A 34 7.81 -7.74 -6.43
CA LEU A 34 8.21 -7.06 -7.67
C LEU A 34 9.28 -7.85 -8.42
N ARG A 35 10.37 -8.28 -7.74
CA ARG A 35 11.42 -9.11 -8.35
C ARG A 35 10.85 -10.39 -8.95
N ALA A 36 9.96 -11.07 -8.23
CA ALA A 36 9.36 -12.31 -8.70
C ALA A 36 8.45 -12.10 -9.92
N ALA A 37 7.71 -10.99 -9.97
CA ALA A 37 6.85 -10.65 -11.12
C ALA A 37 7.68 -10.32 -12.37
N VAL A 38 8.71 -9.49 -12.24
CA VAL A 38 9.62 -9.12 -13.35
C VAL A 38 10.35 -10.35 -13.90
N ALA A 39 10.93 -11.17 -13.00
CA ALA A 39 11.62 -12.40 -13.40
C ALA A 39 10.68 -13.38 -14.12
N ARG A 40 9.42 -13.50 -13.68
CA ARG A 40 8.42 -14.37 -14.32
C ARG A 40 7.96 -13.84 -15.68
N ALA A 41 7.96 -12.52 -15.87
CA ALA A 41 7.67 -11.90 -17.15
C ALA A 41 8.83 -12.04 -18.16
N GLY A 42 10.03 -12.40 -17.70
CA GLY A 42 11.23 -12.44 -18.54
C GLY A 42 11.65 -11.05 -19.04
N LEU A 43 11.37 -10.01 -18.24
CA LEU A 43 11.68 -8.62 -18.56
C LEU A 43 12.95 -8.17 -17.84
N GLU A 44 13.69 -7.29 -18.51
CA GLU A 44 14.72 -6.48 -17.88
C GLU A 44 14.09 -5.29 -17.15
N GLY A 45 14.78 -4.77 -16.14
CA GLY A 45 14.23 -3.73 -15.27
C GLY A 45 14.00 -2.38 -15.95
N ASP A 46 14.73 -2.09 -17.03
CA ASP A 46 14.62 -0.87 -17.84
C ASP A 46 13.44 -0.89 -18.81
N ALA A 47 12.81 -2.05 -19.01
CA ALA A 47 11.58 -2.17 -19.77
C ALA A 47 10.33 -1.73 -18.99
N ILE A 48 10.46 -1.42 -17.68
CA ILE A 48 9.33 -0.99 -16.84
C ILE A 48 9.23 0.54 -16.86
N ASP A 49 8.09 1.06 -17.29
CA ASP A 49 7.87 2.51 -17.36
C ASP A 49 7.39 3.08 -16.02
N GLU A 50 6.57 2.35 -15.26
CA GLU A 50 6.06 2.81 -13.96
C GLU A 50 5.63 1.67 -13.02
N VAL A 51 5.76 1.89 -11.71
CA VAL A 51 5.30 0.95 -10.66
C VAL A 51 4.15 1.54 -9.85
N TYR A 52 2.99 0.89 -9.90
CA TYR A 52 1.81 1.22 -9.10
C TYR A 52 1.62 0.21 -7.97
N LEU A 53 1.74 0.63 -6.70
CA LEU A 53 1.40 -0.24 -5.56
C LEU A 53 0.29 0.33 -4.70
N GLY A 54 -0.70 -0.50 -4.40
CA GLY A 54 -1.69 -0.21 -3.37
C GLY A 54 -1.14 -0.44 -1.96
N CYS A 55 -1.37 0.49 -1.03
CA CYS A 55 -1.02 0.33 0.38
C CYS A 55 -1.97 1.16 1.25
N ALA A 56 -2.64 0.56 2.23
CA ALA A 56 -3.68 1.24 3.00
C ALA A 56 -3.11 2.03 4.18
N ASN A 57 -2.03 1.58 4.81
CA ASN A 57 -1.47 2.21 6.01
C ASN A 57 -0.53 3.39 5.71
N GLN A 58 0.67 3.12 5.20
CA GLN A 58 1.71 4.12 4.84
C GLN A 58 2.26 4.98 6.00
N ALA A 59 1.98 4.63 7.27
CA ALA A 59 2.55 5.33 8.42
C ALA A 59 3.86 4.67 8.92
N GLY A 60 4.11 3.41 8.56
CA GLY A 60 5.20 2.59 9.07
C GLY A 60 6.40 2.57 8.15
N GLU A 61 7.01 1.40 8.01
CA GLU A 61 8.12 1.14 7.08
C GLU A 61 7.68 1.22 5.60
N ASP A 62 6.37 1.31 5.35
CA ASP A 62 5.70 1.58 4.08
C ASP A 62 5.44 3.09 3.81
N ASN A 63 6.04 3.98 4.61
CA ASN A 63 5.89 5.42 4.47
C ASN A 63 6.53 5.98 3.18
N ARG A 64 6.13 7.22 2.85
CA ARG A 64 6.76 8.06 1.82
C ARG A 64 6.88 7.36 0.47
N ASN A 65 5.78 6.79 -0.01
CA ASN A 65 5.64 6.13 -1.31
C ASN A 65 6.37 4.77 -1.39
N VAL A 66 5.79 3.72 -0.79
CA VAL A 66 6.33 2.36 -0.80
C VAL A 66 6.54 1.77 -2.19
N ALA A 67 5.77 2.17 -3.21
CA ALA A 67 6.04 1.78 -4.60
C ALA A 67 7.45 2.16 -5.05
N ARG A 68 7.87 3.40 -4.74
CA ARG A 68 9.21 3.90 -5.06
C ARG A 68 10.28 3.26 -4.18
N MET A 69 10.01 3.00 -2.90
CA MET A 69 10.98 2.32 -2.03
C MET A 69 11.20 0.87 -2.48
N ALA A 70 10.11 0.14 -2.74
CA ALA A 70 10.12 -1.26 -3.11
C ALA A 70 10.78 -1.50 -4.46
N LEU A 71 10.55 -0.65 -5.47
CA LEU A 71 11.18 -0.82 -6.78
C LEU A 71 12.71 -0.68 -6.68
N LEU A 72 13.20 0.26 -5.87
CA LEU A 72 14.63 0.46 -5.67
C LEU A 72 15.24 -0.75 -4.93
N LEU A 73 14.58 -1.22 -3.88
CA LEU A 73 14.98 -2.44 -3.15
C LEU A 73 14.89 -3.70 -4.03
N ALA A 74 14.01 -3.71 -5.04
CA ALA A 74 13.89 -4.77 -6.04
C ALA A 74 15.04 -4.75 -7.06
N GLY A 75 15.86 -3.71 -7.09
CA GLY A 75 16.96 -3.55 -8.05
C GLY A 75 16.52 -2.99 -9.41
N LEU A 76 15.31 -2.42 -9.51
CA LEU A 76 14.87 -1.70 -10.71
C LEU A 76 15.69 -0.40 -10.88
N PRO A 77 15.91 0.06 -12.13
CA PRO A 77 16.67 1.29 -12.37
C PRO A 77 16.07 2.50 -11.65
N GLN A 78 16.94 3.40 -11.18
CA GLN A 78 16.49 4.61 -10.48
C GLN A 78 15.61 5.53 -11.34
N ALA A 79 15.71 5.43 -12.67
CA ALA A 79 14.89 6.18 -13.59
C ALA A 79 13.40 5.77 -13.56
N VAL A 80 13.08 4.53 -13.15
CA VAL A 80 11.71 4.01 -13.14
C VAL A 80 10.88 4.70 -12.04
N PRO A 81 9.86 5.51 -12.36
CA PRO A 81 8.97 6.10 -11.37
C PRO A 81 8.11 5.05 -10.66
N GLY A 82 7.54 5.45 -9.54
CA GLY A 82 6.54 4.64 -8.85
C GLY A 82 5.64 5.49 -7.97
N ILE A 83 4.39 5.05 -7.83
CA ILE A 83 3.37 5.75 -7.05
C ILE A 83 2.59 4.77 -6.18
N THR A 84 2.35 5.18 -4.94
CA THR A 84 1.54 4.43 -3.98
C THR A 84 0.12 4.97 -3.98
N VAL A 85 -0.86 4.08 -4.12
CA VAL A 85 -2.28 4.44 -4.20
C VAL A 85 -3.02 3.92 -2.97
N ASN A 86 -3.99 4.70 -2.48
CA ASN A 86 -4.79 4.32 -1.31
C ASN A 86 -6.29 4.40 -1.60
N ARG A 87 -6.94 3.25 -1.58
CA ARG A 87 -8.38 3.04 -1.54
C ARG A 87 -8.70 1.95 -0.50
N LEU A 88 -8.07 2.03 0.66
CA LEU A 88 -8.20 1.04 1.75
C LEU A 88 -8.04 -0.40 1.21
N CYS A 89 -8.98 -1.29 1.50
CA CYS A 89 -8.98 -2.70 1.07
C CYS A 89 -8.86 -2.88 -0.45
N ALA A 90 -9.27 -1.90 -1.25
CA ALA A 90 -9.27 -1.94 -2.70
C ALA A 90 -8.03 -1.31 -3.34
N SER A 91 -7.01 -0.94 -2.56
CA SER A 91 -5.82 -0.24 -3.05
C SER A 91 -5.07 -1.04 -4.13
N GLY A 92 -4.85 -2.34 -3.93
CA GLY A 92 -4.13 -3.17 -4.89
C GLY A 92 -4.84 -3.27 -6.25
N LEU A 93 -6.16 -3.46 -6.25
CA LEU A 93 -6.95 -3.47 -7.48
C LEU A 93 -7.03 -2.07 -8.12
N SER A 94 -7.05 -1.01 -7.30
CA SER A 94 -6.97 0.37 -7.81
C SER A 94 -5.66 0.63 -8.56
N ALA A 95 -4.54 0.09 -8.06
CA ALA A 95 -3.24 0.18 -8.75
C ALA A 95 -3.29 -0.50 -10.13
N VAL A 96 -3.86 -1.71 -10.21
CA VAL A 96 -4.04 -2.44 -11.48
C VAL A 96 -4.90 -1.63 -12.46
N ASN A 97 -6.00 -1.04 -11.99
CA ASN A 97 -6.88 -0.23 -12.82
C ASN A 97 -6.21 1.06 -13.33
N ILE A 98 -5.36 1.69 -12.51
CA ILE A 98 -4.61 2.89 -12.92
C ILE A 98 -3.58 2.51 -13.99
N ALA A 99 -2.82 1.44 -13.78
CA ALA A 99 -1.84 0.94 -14.76
C ALA A 99 -2.51 0.61 -16.10
N ALA A 100 -3.65 -0.10 -16.07
CA ALA A 100 -4.39 -0.42 -17.28
C ALA A 100 -4.86 0.84 -18.03
N ARG A 101 -5.32 1.87 -17.32
CA ARG A 101 -5.72 3.14 -17.94
C ARG A 101 -4.55 3.88 -18.57
N ALA A 102 -3.40 3.93 -17.92
CA ALA A 102 -2.18 4.54 -18.47
C ALA A 102 -1.77 3.86 -19.78
N ILE A 103 -1.83 2.52 -19.84
CA ILE A 103 -1.56 1.76 -21.08
C ILE A 103 -2.62 2.02 -22.15
N GLN A 104 -3.91 2.05 -21.78
CA GLN A 104 -5.01 2.29 -22.73
C GLN A 104 -4.90 3.62 -23.48
N VAL A 105 -4.41 4.66 -22.81
CA VAL A 105 -4.23 6.00 -23.37
C VAL A 105 -2.86 6.24 -23.99
N GLY A 106 -1.90 5.34 -23.75
CA GLY A 106 -0.56 5.37 -24.34
C GLY A 106 0.49 6.16 -23.56
N ASP A 107 0.24 6.45 -22.28
CA ASP A 107 1.20 7.10 -21.37
C ASP A 107 2.27 6.11 -20.85
N THR A 108 2.00 4.81 -20.96
CA THR A 108 2.86 3.72 -20.49
C THR A 108 2.73 2.53 -21.44
N GLU A 109 3.82 1.82 -21.72
CA GLU A 109 3.81 0.57 -22.47
C GLU A 109 3.83 -0.63 -21.52
N VAL A 110 4.64 -0.59 -20.46
CA VAL A 110 4.80 -1.67 -19.49
C VAL A 110 4.78 -1.12 -18.07
N ALA A 111 3.86 -1.62 -17.24
CA ALA A 111 3.73 -1.23 -15.84
C ALA A 111 3.77 -2.43 -14.91
N LEU A 112 4.32 -2.24 -13.70
CA LEU A 112 4.11 -3.15 -12.59
C LEU A 112 2.95 -2.64 -11.74
N ALA A 113 1.98 -3.51 -11.44
CA ALA A 113 0.84 -3.15 -10.61
C ALA A 113 0.56 -4.21 -9.55
N GLY A 114 0.24 -3.79 -8.33
CA GLY A 114 -0.05 -4.70 -7.23
C GLY A 114 -0.33 -3.97 -5.93
N GLY A 115 0.03 -4.57 -4.79
CA GLY A 115 -0.06 -3.92 -3.49
C GLY A 115 0.71 -4.64 -2.40
N VAL A 116 0.87 -3.96 -1.28
CA VAL A 116 1.52 -4.48 -0.07
C VAL A 116 0.82 -3.97 1.17
N GLU A 117 0.81 -4.81 2.20
CA GLU A 117 0.33 -4.45 3.53
C GLU A 117 1.10 -5.27 4.57
N SER A 118 1.47 -4.66 5.69
CA SER A 118 2.08 -5.38 6.83
C SER A 118 1.42 -4.93 8.13
N MET A 119 0.21 -5.47 8.38
CA MET A 119 -0.55 -5.19 9.61
C MET A 119 0.22 -5.58 10.88
N SER A 120 1.11 -6.58 10.82
CA SER A 120 1.95 -7.00 11.95
C SER A 120 2.99 -5.95 12.35
N ARG A 121 3.35 -5.05 11.44
CA ARG A 121 4.37 -4.01 11.63
C ARG A 121 3.79 -2.60 11.49
N ALA A 122 2.46 -2.48 11.45
CA ALA A 122 1.79 -1.20 11.47
C ALA A 122 2.14 -0.46 12.76
N PRO A 123 2.63 0.79 12.69
CA PRO A 123 3.13 1.48 13.86
C PRO A 123 2.01 2.03 14.72
N TRP A 124 2.38 2.43 15.92
CA TRP A 124 1.57 3.32 16.74
C TRP A 124 1.77 4.75 16.27
N VAL A 125 0.70 5.55 16.25
CA VAL A 125 0.72 6.95 15.79
C VAL A 125 0.18 7.89 16.88
N MET A 126 0.85 9.01 17.09
CA MET A 126 0.54 9.97 18.16
C MET A 126 0.27 11.36 17.56
N PRO A 127 -0.72 12.12 18.07
CA PRO A 127 -0.91 13.51 17.65
C PRO A 127 0.29 14.37 18.08
N LYS A 128 0.59 15.39 17.29
CA LYS A 128 1.50 16.46 17.75
C LYS A 128 0.87 17.22 18.92
N ALA A 129 1.71 17.78 19.79
CA ALA A 129 1.25 18.71 20.81
C ALA A 129 0.56 19.93 20.18
N SER A 130 -0.58 20.34 20.73
CA SER A 130 -1.34 21.51 20.27
C SER A 130 -0.85 22.83 20.85
N ALA A 131 -0.04 22.79 21.91
CA ALA A 131 0.56 23.94 22.56
C ALA A 131 1.95 23.57 23.14
N ALA A 132 2.76 24.58 23.46
CA ALA A 132 4.01 24.38 24.19
C ALA A 132 3.70 23.91 25.63
N PHE A 133 4.52 22.97 26.14
CA PHE A 133 4.41 22.42 27.50
C PHE A 133 3.00 21.89 27.86
N PRO A 134 2.40 21.00 27.04
CA PRO A 134 1.06 20.49 27.30
C PRO A 134 1.04 19.63 28.57
N VAL A 135 -0.06 19.70 29.33
CA VAL A 135 -0.30 18.88 30.52
C VAL A 135 -1.48 17.96 30.24
N GLY A 136 -1.37 16.69 30.63
CA GLY A 136 -2.44 15.70 30.51
C GLY A 136 -2.05 14.48 29.68
N ASN A 137 -3.02 13.57 29.53
CA ASN A 137 -2.82 12.32 28.81
C ASN A 137 -2.87 12.52 27.30
N VAL A 138 -2.13 11.69 26.55
CA VAL A 138 -2.15 11.64 25.09
C VAL A 138 -2.56 10.25 24.63
N THR A 139 -3.54 10.18 23.73
CA THR A 139 -3.92 8.93 23.07
C THR A 139 -2.93 8.61 21.96
N VAL A 140 -2.41 7.38 21.98
CA VAL A 140 -1.64 6.80 20.88
C VAL A 140 -2.51 5.76 20.19
N TYR A 141 -2.60 5.83 18.87
CA TYR A 141 -3.47 4.98 18.07
C TYR A 141 -2.69 3.83 17.45
N ASP A 142 -3.25 2.63 17.51
CA ASP A 142 -2.81 1.51 16.68
C ASP A 142 -3.24 1.76 15.22
N SER A 143 -2.30 1.66 14.28
CA SER A 143 -2.60 1.83 12.86
C SER A 143 -2.88 0.52 12.12
N SER A 144 -2.81 -0.64 12.78
CA SER A 144 -3.05 -1.96 12.17
C SER A 144 -4.41 -2.06 11.49
N LEU A 145 -5.48 -1.49 12.06
CA LEU A 145 -6.81 -1.50 11.48
C LEU A 145 -7.72 -0.41 12.08
N GLY A 146 -8.72 0.03 11.32
CA GLY A 146 -9.88 0.75 11.86
C GLY A 146 -9.71 2.26 12.00
N TRP A 147 -10.71 2.85 12.66
CA TRP A 147 -10.78 4.30 12.89
C TRP A 147 -9.69 4.75 13.86
N ARG A 148 -9.01 5.84 13.49
CA ARG A 148 -8.00 6.54 14.30
C ARG A 148 -8.06 8.02 13.98
N PHE A 149 -7.74 8.87 14.95
CA PHE A 149 -7.96 10.32 14.87
C PHE A 149 -9.39 10.67 14.39
N PRO A 150 -10.43 10.19 15.08
CA PRO A 150 -11.81 10.39 14.63
C PRO A 150 -12.14 11.88 14.53
N ASN A 151 -12.86 12.24 13.47
CA ASN A 151 -13.33 13.60 13.27
C ASN A 151 -14.76 13.72 13.84
N PRO A 152 -15.02 14.63 14.81
CA PRO A 152 -16.37 14.82 15.37
C PRO A 152 -17.43 15.19 14.33
N ALA A 153 -17.06 15.80 13.20
CA ALA A 153 -17.99 16.06 12.11
C ALA A 153 -18.39 14.77 11.36
N MET A 154 -17.48 13.79 11.27
CA MET A 154 -17.77 12.50 10.65
C MET A 154 -18.74 11.69 11.52
N GLU A 155 -18.50 11.64 12.83
CA GLU A 155 -19.38 10.97 13.81
C GLU A 155 -20.82 11.49 13.80
N LYS A 156 -21.01 12.76 13.44
CA LYS A 156 -22.35 13.36 13.29
C LYS A 156 -23.09 12.93 12.03
N LEU A 157 -22.37 12.53 10.98
CA LEU A 157 -22.96 12.05 9.73
C LEU A 157 -23.37 10.58 9.85
N PHE A 158 -22.53 9.76 10.48
CA PHE A 158 -22.78 8.34 10.72
C PHE A 158 -21.88 7.81 11.86
N PRO A 159 -22.29 6.71 12.53
CA PRO A 159 -21.46 6.09 13.56
C PRO A 159 -20.15 5.58 12.94
N LEU A 160 -19.04 5.72 13.68
CA LEU A 160 -17.73 5.21 13.27
C LEU A 160 -17.59 3.72 13.60
N GLU A 161 -18.48 2.93 13.03
CA GLU A 161 -18.56 1.48 13.25
C GLU A 161 -17.28 0.79 12.81
N ALA A 162 -16.83 -0.18 13.62
CA ALA A 162 -15.79 -1.11 13.23
C ALA A 162 -16.28 -2.00 12.09
N MET A 163 -15.34 -2.56 11.31
CA MET A 163 -15.68 -3.43 10.18
C MET A 163 -16.53 -4.64 10.59
N GLY A 164 -16.28 -5.20 11.78
CA GLY A 164 -17.11 -6.29 12.32
C GLY A 164 -18.56 -5.89 12.57
N GLU A 165 -18.80 -4.68 13.06
CA GLU A 165 -20.16 -4.15 13.28
C GLU A 165 -20.87 -3.95 11.94
N THR A 166 -20.20 -3.36 10.95
CA THR A 166 -20.78 -3.19 9.61
C THR A 166 -21.13 -4.52 8.93
N ALA A 167 -20.44 -5.62 9.29
CA ALA A 167 -20.72 -6.94 8.77
C ALA A 167 -21.98 -7.58 9.40
N GLU A 168 -22.26 -7.30 10.68
CA GLU A 168 -23.49 -7.73 11.36
C GLU A 168 -24.74 -6.94 10.90
N ASN A 169 -24.53 -5.73 10.37
CA ASN A 169 -25.61 -4.85 9.89
C ASN A 169 -26.15 -5.22 8.48
N LEU A 170 -25.62 -6.28 7.84
CA LEU A 170 -25.97 -6.71 6.47
C LEU A 170 -27.15 -7.69 6.39
#